data_AF-A0A918I4A1-F1
#
_entry.id   AF-A0A918I4A1-F1
#
_cell.length_a   1.000
_cell.length_b   1.000
_cell.length_c   1.000
_cell.angle_alpha   90.00
_cell.angle_beta   90.00
_cell.angle_gamma   90.00
#
_symmetry.space_group_name_H-M   'P 1'
#
loop_
_entity.id
_entity.type
_entity.pdbx_description
1 polymer ?
#
loop_
_entity_poly.entity_id
_entity_poly.type
_entity_poly.pdbx_seq_one_letter_code
_entity_poly.pdbx_strand_id
1 'polypeptide(L)'
;MAGGVVLRIHITVEELAQVRVTVLGPVAETQLSLRTVQRRDRAVLFGGWRARTGPRISSDGRDAARLLSPLGGGLVDLFTLVGAVGCMDEGIERLIGVPDRLRAELSVLPCTPLTAT
;
A
#
# COMPACT_ATOMS: atom_id res chain seq x y z
N MET A 1 18.63 6.83 -19.38
CA MET A 1 17.84 5.69 -19.89
C MET A 1 18.11 4.49 -18.98
N ALA A 2 17.41 4.38 -17.84
CA ALA A 2 17.53 3.21 -16.99
C ALA A 2 16.64 2.11 -17.57
N GLY A 3 17.24 1.08 -18.16
CA GLY A 3 16.50 -0.11 -18.60
C GLY A 3 15.94 -0.82 -17.38
N GLY A 4 14.62 -0.82 -17.22
CA GLY A 4 13.96 -1.51 -16.11
C GLY A 4 14.23 -3.01 -16.18
N VAL A 5 14.70 -3.59 -15.07
CA VAL A 5 14.84 -5.04 -14.93
C VAL A 5 13.44 -5.63 -14.91
N VAL A 6 13.12 -6.47 -15.91
CA VAL A 6 11.85 -7.18 -15.97
C VAL A 6 12.00 -8.51 -15.24
N LEU A 7 11.31 -8.65 -14.11
CA LEU A 7 11.17 -9.94 -13.43
C LEU A 7 10.10 -10.77 -14.15
N ARG A 8 10.48 -11.94 -14.67
CA ARG A 8 9.53 -12.94 -15.19
C ARG A 8 9.37 -14.04 -14.16
N ILE A 9 8.14 -14.22 -13.68
CA ILE A 9 7.77 -15.31 -12.78
C ILE A 9 7.11 -16.39 -13.61
N HIS A 10 7.67 -17.60 -13.59
CA HIS A 10 7.10 -18.78 -14.24
C HIS A 10 6.37 -19.62 -13.19
N ILE A 11 5.11 -19.94 -13.45
CA ILE A 11 4.25 -20.76 -12.57
C ILE A 11 3.65 -21.87 -13.44
N THR A 12 3.84 -23.14 -13.05
CA THR A 12 3.23 -24.27 -13.75
C THR A 12 1.73 -24.38 -13.45
N VAL A 13 1.01 -25.23 -14.18
CA VAL A 13 -0.41 -25.48 -13.92
C VAL A 13 -0.61 -26.11 -12.54
N GLU A 14 0.28 -27.02 -12.15
CA GLU A 14 0.27 -27.70 -10.86
C GLU A 14 0.52 -26.72 -9.71
N GLU A 15 1.46 -25.79 -9.88
CA GLU A 15 1.75 -24.74 -8.90
C GLU A 15 0.58 -23.74 -8.81
N LEU A 16 0.01 -23.34 -9.95
CA LEU A 16 -1.13 -22.43 -9.98
C LEU A 16 -2.34 -23.02 -9.26
N ALA A 17 -2.56 -24.33 -9.36
CA ALA A 17 -3.63 -25.03 -8.63
C ALA A 17 -3.45 -24.99 -7.10
N GLN A 18 -2.24 -24.72 -6.59
CA GLN A 18 -1.96 -24.57 -5.16
C GLN A 18 -2.01 -23.12 -4.68
N VAL A 19 -2.12 -22.14 -5.58
CA VAL A 19 -2.17 -20.72 -5.21
C VAL A 19 -3.43 -20.42 -4.42
N ARG A 20 -3.24 -19.85 -3.24
CA ARG A 20 -4.33 -19.37 -2.39
C ARG A 20 -4.35 -17.86 -2.38
N VAL A 21 -5.51 -17.29 -2.66
CA VAL A 21 -5.75 -15.85 -2.47
C VAL A 21 -6.21 -15.64 -1.03
N THR A 22 -5.47 -14.83 -0.29
CA THR A 22 -5.85 -14.40 1.05
C THR A 22 -6.40 -12.98 1.01
N VAL A 23 -7.26 -12.68 1.97
CA VAL A 23 -7.62 -11.30 2.27
C VAL A 23 -6.39 -10.61 2.85
N LEU A 24 -6.11 -9.39 2.40
CA LEU A 24 -4.94 -8.62 2.83
C LEU A 24 -5.09 -8.08 4.25
N GLY A 25 -6.33 -8.00 4.75
CA GLY A 25 -6.64 -7.43 6.05
C GLY A 25 -6.74 -5.90 6.00
N PRO A 26 -7.28 -5.30 7.07
CA PRO A 26 -7.73 -3.91 7.07
C PRO A 26 -6.62 -2.89 6.86
N VAL A 27 -5.40 -3.16 7.36
CA VAL A 27 -4.27 -2.23 7.21
C VAL A 27 -3.83 -2.12 5.75
N ALA A 28 -3.57 -3.26 5.10
CA ALA A 28 -3.13 -3.30 3.71
C ALA A 28 -4.22 -2.82 2.74
N GLU A 29 -5.50 -3.17 2.98
CA GLU A 29 -6.61 -2.66 2.17
C GLU A 29 -6.79 -1.15 2.31
N THR A 30 -6.59 -0.60 3.50
CA THR A 30 -6.63 0.85 3.74
C THR A 30 -5.48 1.54 2.99
N GLN A 31 -4.27 1.01 3.04
CA GLN A 31 -3.12 1.53 2.28
C GLN A 31 -3.41 1.54 0.76
N LEU A 32 -3.94 0.45 0.21
CA LEU A 32 -4.31 0.37 -1.21
C LEU A 32 -5.44 1.35 -1.58
N SER A 33 -6.40 1.55 -0.68
CA SER A 33 -7.47 2.54 -0.83
C SER A 33 -6.91 3.95 -0.84
N LEU A 34 -5.98 4.26 0.07
CA LEU A 34 -5.27 5.54 0.12
C LEU A 34 -4.40 5.77 -1.13
N ARG A 35 -3.81 4.73 -1.72
CA ARG A 35 -3.17 4.87 -3.03
C ARG A 35 -4.19 5.19 -4.12
N THR A 36 -5.33 4.49 -4.10
CA THR A 36 -6.38 4.65 -5.12
C THR A 36 -7.01 6.05 -5.08
N VAL A 37 -7.17 6.63 -3.88
CA VAL A 37 -7.73 7.98 -3.73
C VAL A 37 -6.79 9.07 -4.25
N GLN A 38 -5.47 8.88 -4.11
CA GLN A 38 -4.45 9.81 -4.60
C GLN A 38 -4.33 9.79 -6.13
N ARG A 39 -4.60 8.64 -6.77
CA ARG A 39 -4.49 8.50 -8.22
C ARG A 39 -5.58 9.27 -8.96
N ARG A 40 -5.25 9.76 -10.14
CA ARG A 40 -6.20 10.43 -11.05
C ARG A 40 -6.66 9.55 -12.21
N ASP A 41 -6.05 8.38 -12.41
CA ASP A 41 -6.41 7.46 -13.48
C ASP A 41 -7.68 6.65 -13.16
N ARG A 42 -8.14 5.88 -14.15
CA ARG A 42 -9.30 4.95 -14.02
C ARG A 42 -10.56 5.64 -13.48
N ALA A 43 -10.82 6.87 -13.95
CA ALA A 43 -11.93 7.69 -13.48
C ALA A 43 -13.30 7.02 -13.64
N VAL A 44 -13.48 6.17 -14.65
CA VAL A 44 -14.71 5.38 -14.84
C VAL A 44 -15.01 4.47 -13.65
N LEU A 45 -13.97 3.86 -13.05
CA LEU A 45 -14.13 2.95 -11.91
C LEU A 45 -14.16 3.71 -10.57
N PHE A 46 -13.25 4.66 -10.39
CA PHE A 46 -12.98 5.25 -9.07
C PHE A 46 -13.36 6.74 -8.94
N GLY A 47 -13.77 7.41 -10.01
CA GLY A 47 -14.04 8.86 -9.99
C GLY A 47 -15.12 9.25 -9.00
N GLY A 48 -16.28 8.59 -9.06
CA GLY A 48 -17.38 8.85 -8.12
C GLY A 48 -17.03 8.49 -6.67
N TRP A 49 -16.30 7.40 -6.45
CA TRP A 49 -15.82 7.04 -5.12
C TRP A 49 -14.83 8.07 -4.57
N ARG A 50 -13.85 8.52 -5.37
CA ARG A 50 -12.89 9.56 -4.98
C ARG A 50 -13.56 10.88 -4.60
N ALA A 51 -14.56 11.31 -5.38
CA ALA A 51 -15.29 12.55 -5.11
C ALA A 51 -16.01 12.52 -3.75
N ARG A 52 -16.50 11.35 -3.32
CA ARG A 52 -17.18 11.18 -2.02
C ARG A 52 -16.21 10.93 -0.86
N THR A 53 -15.14 10.18 -1.10
CA THR A 53 -14.21 9.72 -0.06
C THR A 53 -13.11 10.74 0.22
N GLY A 54 -12.54 11.35 -0.82
CA GLY A 54 -11.41 12.29 -0.70
C GLY A 54 -11.63 13.41 0.33
N PRO A 55 -12.78 14.12 0.31
CA PRO A 55 -13.08 15.17 1.28
C PRO A 55 -13.20 14.69 2.74
N ARG A 56 -13.42 13.39 2.96
CA ARG A 56 -13.59 12.79 4.30
C ARG A 56 -12.28 12.34 4.92
N ILE A 57 -11.18 12.38 4.17
CA ILE A 57 -9.85 12.01 4.66
C ILE A 57 -9.25 13.23 5.37
N SER A 58 -8.74 13.04 6.59
CA SER A 58 -8.04 14.09 7.34
C SER A 58 -6.72 14.50 6.67
N SER A 59 -6.09 15.58 7.14
CA SER A 59 -4.70 15.92 6.79
C SER A 59 -3.78 14.73 7.03
N ASP A 60 -3.86 14.15 8.22
CA ASP A 60 -2.96 13.09 8.67
C ASP A 60 -3.14 11.83 7.82
N GLY A 61 -4.37 11.53 7.41
CA GLY A 61 -4.65 10.44 6.48
C GLY A 61 -4.04 10.67 5.10
N ARG A 62 -3.98 11.92 4.62
CA ARG A 62 -3.30 12.26 3.36
C ARG A 62 -1.78 12.15 3.50
N ASP A 63 -1.21 12.56 4.62
CA ASP A 63 0.24 12.45 4.86
C ASP A 63 0.68 10.98 5.01
N ALA A 64 -0.10 10.18 5.75
CA ALA A 64 0.08 8.73 5.81
C ALA A 64 0.01 8.10 4.41
N ALA A 65 -0.93 8.54 3.57
CA ALA A 65 -1.06 8.07 2.20
C ALA A 65 0.17 8.41 1.34
N ARG A 66 0.74 9.60 1.48
CA ARG A 66 1.94 10.03 0.75
C ARG A 66 3.18 9.24 1.17
N LEU A 67 3.32 8.97 2.48
CA LEU A 67 4.43 8.21 3.04
C LEU A 67 4.34 6.72 2.71
N LEU A 68 3.21 6.09 3.01
CA LEU A 68 3.03 4.64 2.90
C LEU A 68 2.71 4.21 1.46
N SER A 69 2.20 5.12 0.63
CA SER A 69 1.71 4.84 -0.72
C SER A 69 2.07 5.90 -1.76
N PRO A 70 3.37 6.20 -1.98
CA PRO A 70 3.79 7.23 -2.92
C PRO A 70 3.39 6.87 -4.36
N LEU A 71 2.80 7.82 -5.09
CA LEU A 71 2.26 7.61 -6.44
C LEU A 71 3.30 7.17 -7.49
N GLY A 72 4.56 7.58 -7.32
CA GLY A 72 5.65 7.36 -8.27
C GLY A 72 6.57 6.17 -7.97
N GLY A 73 6.27 5.36 -6.95
CA GLY A 73 7.18 4.31 -6.50
C GLY A 73 6.51 3.15 -5.76
N GLY A 74 7.37 2.34 -5.13
CA GLY A 74 6.98 1.19 -4.31
C GLY A 74 6.04 1.53 -3.17
N LEU A 75 5.42 0.51 -2.61
CA LEU A 75 4.61 0.57 -1.39
C LEU A 75 5.49 0.13 -0.23
N VAL A 76 5.27 0.66 0.98
CA VAL A 76 5.69 -0.04 2.19
C VAL A 76 4.94 -1.38 2.22
N ASP A 77 5.61 -2.51 2.37
CA ASP A 77 4.92 -3.81 2.40
C ASP A 77 4.24 -4.08 3.76
N LEU A 78 3.19 -3.32 4.04
CA LEU A 78 2.44 -3.43 5.30
C LEU A 78 1.80 -4.81 5.46
N PHE A 79 1.42 -5.47 4.36
CA PHE A 79 0.87 -6.81 4.43
C PHE A 79 1.90 -7.80 4.97
N THR A 80 3.12 -7.80 4.45
CA THR A 80 4.17 -8.70 4.96
C THR A 80 4.61 -8.33 6.37
N LEU A 81 4.62 -7.04 6.73
CA LEU A 81 4.99 -6.58 8.07
C LEU A 81 3.97 -6.98 9.14
N VAL A 82 2.68 -6.87 8.84
CA VAL A 82 1.59 -7.03 9.81
C VAL A 82 0.90 -8.39 9.70
N GLY A 83 0.91 -9.00 8.51
CA GLY A 83 0.19 -10.22 8.21
C GLY A 83 -1.33 -10.01 8.08
N ALA A 84 -2.05 -11.12 7.92
CA ALA A 84 -3.51 -11.12 7.91
C ALA A 84 -4.05 -10.96 9.34
N VAL A 85 -4.44 -9.72 9.67
CA VAL A 85 -5.06 -9.36 10.96
C VAL A 85 -6.57 -9.14 10.81
N GLY A 86 -7.32 -9.33 11.90
CA GLY A 86 -8.78 -9.24 11.88
C GLY A 86 -9.31 -7.81 11.95
N CYS A 87 -8.56 -6.88 12.53
CA CYS A 87 -8.98 -5.49 12.70
C CYS A 87 -7.81 -4.50 12.56
N MET A 88 -8.15 -3.21 12.47
CA MET A 88 -7.15 -2.13 12.32
C MET A 88 -6.23 -2.04 13.54
N ASP A 89 -6.79 -2.12 14.76
CA ASP A 89 -6.04 -1.95 16.00
C ASP A 89 -4.97 -3.03 16.18
N GLU A 90 -5.33 -4.30 15.96
CA GLU A 90 -4.40 -5.43 15.96
C GLU A 90 -3.26 -5.23 14.94
N GLY A 91 -3.59 -4.65 13.79
CA GLY A 91 -2.62 -4.35 12.75
C GLY A 91 -1.64 -3.24 13.15
N ILE A 92 -2.14 -2.19 13.79
CA ILE A 92 -1.33 -1.09 14.32
C ILE A 92 -0.42 -1.61 15.44
N GLU A 93 -0.94 -2.42 16.36
CA GLU A 93 -0.15 -3.03 17.44
C GLU A 93 1.00 -3.89 16.89
N ARG A 94 0.72 -4.75 15.91
CA ARG A 94 1.77 -5.53 15.24
C ARG A 94 2.81 -4.65 14.55
N LEU A 95 2.38 -3.59 13.87
CA LEU A 95 3.28 -2.67 13.18
C LEU A 95 4.22 -1.96 14.17
N ILE A 96 3.70 -1.51 15.31
CA ILE A 96 4.48 -0.92 16.41
C ILE A 96 5.47 -1.95 16.98
N GLY A 97 5.10 -3.23 17.01
CA GLY A 97 5.94 -4.34 17.47
C GLY A 97 7.10 -4.71 16.53
N VAL A 98 7.18 -4.17 15.31
CA VAL A 98 8.25 -4.49 14.33
C VAL A 98 9.04 -3.26 13.84
N PRO A 99 9.52 -2.38 14.74
CA PRO A 99 10.08 -1.08 14.36
C PRO A 99 11.30 -1.17 13.45
N ASP A 100 12.17 -2.17 13.64
CA ASP A 100 13.37 -2.33 12.84
C ASP A 100 13.06 -2.80 11.41
N ARG A 101 12.06 -3.66 11.24
CA ARG A 101 11.60 -4.09 9.91
C ARG A 101 10.90 -2.96 9.18
N LEU A 102 10.05 -2.20 9.88
CA LEU A 102 9.43 -1.00 9.32
C LEU A 102 10.48 0.02 8.87
N ARG A 103 11.53 0.25 9.68
CA ARG A 103 12.63 1.15 9.30
C ARG A 103 13.38 0.64 8.06
N ALA A 104 13.59 -0.67 7.95
CA ALA A 104 14.21 -1.28 6.77
C ALA A 104 13.34 -1.10 5.51
N GLU A 105 12.02 -1.28 5.62
CA GLU A 105 11.09 -1.03 4.51
C GLU A 105 11.07 0.45 4.09
N LEU A 106 11.11 1.37 5.05
CA LEU A 106 11.13 2.81 4.73
C LEU A 106 12.45 3.25 4.09
N SER A 107 13.58 2.59 4.38
CA SER A 107 14.89 2.98 3.85
C SER A 107 15.07 2.66 2.37
N VAL A 108 14.30 1.71 1.83
CA VAL A 108 14.34 1.33 0.40
C VAL A 108 13.38 2.15 -0.45
N LEU A 109 12.47 2.91 0.16
CA LEU A 109 11.56 3.79 -0.57
C LEU A 109 12.24 5.11 -0.94
N PRO A 110 11.97 5.64 -2.14
CA PRO A 110 12.52 6.93 -2.54
C PRO A 110 12.01 8.01 -1.58
N CYS A 111 12.94 8.77 -0.99
CA CYS A 111 12.62 9.90 -0.12
C CYS A 111 11.90 10.97 -0.96
N THR A 112 10.57 10.93 -0.96
CA THR A 112 9.74 11.95 -1.59
C THR A 112 9.48 13.00 -0.52
N PRO A 113 9.94 14.25 -0.68
CA PRO A 113 9.70 15.27 0.34
C PRO A 113 8.20 15.43 0.53
N LEU A 114 7.74 15.32 1.79
CA LEU A 114 6.37 15.64 2.17
C LEU A 114 6.20 17.15 1.93
N THR A 115 5.73 17.51 0.74
CA THR A 115 5.46 18.91 0.42
C THR A 115 4.22 19.30 1.19
N ALA A 116 4.38 20.11 2.24
CA ALA A 116 3.27 20.74 2.93
C ALA A 116 2.47 21.54 1.89
N THR A 117 1.18 21.25 1.78
CA THR A 117 0.22 22.06 1.03
C THR A 117 -1.03 22.18 1.88
#